data_AF-A0A949V5X7-F1
#
_entry.id   AF-A0A949V5X7-F1
#
_cell.length_a   1.000
_cell.length_b   1.000
_cell.length_c   1.000
_cell.angle_alpha   90.00
_cell.angle_beta   90.00
_cell.angle_gamma   90.00
#
_symmetry.space_group_name_H-M   'P 1'
#
loop_
_entity.id
_entity.type
_entity.pdbx_description
1 polymer ?
#
loop_
_entity_poly.entity_id
_entity_poly.type
_entity_poly.pdbx_seq_one_letter_code
_entity_poly.pdbx_strand_id
1 'polypeptide(L)'
;MNLTRAALISADPVKRHGLLRELSEREGVRLYPAETSDLVEALPEERFFQIMSVTALSQLGPRTRFALSVNGQAGIWASFSIDGEGKDEASNEASADNETDFWVMLPRQRAEYKIPWHWLVWGGASLALALLVAWLIVSRVTRPLRALARAAGEVGNGRHPPHLPENGACELQQLASAFNRMSEDLQRIDRERAEVLAGISHDLRTPLARLRLEAEMSISDSTARDAVNADIEQMDSIIAQFLGYARGEGGENPVLTDINSMIGRAATRLERLNLAVGLKLEHMPPILVYPKALARALDNLLENAHKYSPPDAVID
;
A
#
# COMPACT_ATOMS: atom_id res chain seq x y z
N MET A 1 29.04 31.32 42.29
CA MET A 1 30.47 31.35 42.64
C MET A 1 31.03 32.71 43.08
N ASN A 2 30.27 33.83 43.06
CA ASN A 2 30.78 35.11 43.58
C ASN A 2 30.73 35.26 45.12
N LEU A 3 29.84 34.52 45.82
CA LEU A 3 29.73 34.59 47.29
C LEU A 3 30.91 33.93 48.00
N THR A 4 31.39 32.80 47.48
CA THR A 4 32.47 32.00 48.07
C THR A 4 33.83 32.71 48.00
N ARG A 5 34.11 33.40 46.88
CA ARG A 5 35.33 34.20 46.70
C ARG A 5 35.38 35.41 47.65
N ALA A 6 34.26 36.14 47.79
CA ALA A 6 34.17 37.29 48.69
C ALA A 6 34.31 36.91 50.19
N ALA A 7 33.79 35.75 50.57
CA ALA A 7 33.92 35.22 51.94
C ALA A 7 35.36 34.76 52.26
N LEU A 8 36.10 34.28 51.27
CA LEU A 8 37.49 33.82 51.43
C LEU A 8 38.50 34.97 51.50
N ILE A 9 38.27 36.04 50.73
CA ILE A 9 39.13 37.24 50.73
C ILE A 9 38.97 38.06 52.01
N SER A 10 37.79 38.02 52.66
CA SER A 10 37.51 38.79 53.89
C SER A 10 37.84 38.05 55.20
N ALA A 11 38.28 36.79 55.14
CA ALA A 11 38.56 35.97 56.32
C ALA A 11 40.00 36.14 56.84
N ASP A 12 40.13 36.25 58.16
CA ASP A 12 41.38 36.30 58.96
C ASP A 12 42.31 35.11 58.61
N PRO A 13 43.61 35.31 58.28
CA PRO A 13 44.50 34.28 57.73
C PRO A 13 44.56 32.97 58.55
N VAL A 14 44.42 33.07 59.87
CA VAL A 14 44.50 31.91 60.79
C VAL A 14 43.23 31.04 60.74
N LYS A 15 42.07 31.62 60.40
CA LYS A 15 40.77 30.89 60.35
C LYS A 15 40.39 30.43 58.94
N ARG A 16 41.12 30.87 57.91
CA ARG A 16 40.87 30.57 56.49
C ARG A 16 40.93 29.07 56.19
N HIS A 17 41.88 28.35 56.79
CA HIS A 17 42.02 26.90 56.63
C HIS A 17 40.82 26.11 57.19
N GLY A 18 40.22 26.56 58.29
CA GLY A 18 39.02 25.94 58.87
C GLY A 18 37.78 26.15 58.00
N LEU A 19 37.62 27.35 57.45
CA LEU A 19 36.48 27.74 56.60
C LEU A 19 36.53 27.03 55.24
N LEU A 20 37.72 26.82 54.68
CA LEU A 20 37.95 26.03 53.47
C LEU A 20 37.56 24.55 53.64
N ARG A 21 37.83 23.98 54.82
CA ARG A 21 37.48 22.59 55.14
C ARG A 21 35.96 22.40 55.26
N GLU A 22 35.26 23.35 55.88
CA GLU A 22 33.80 23.32 56.04
C GLU A 22 33.05 23.49 54.70
N LEU A 23 33.54 24.37 53.81
CA LEU A 23 33.00 24.52 52.46
C LEU A 23 33.19 23.25 51.61
N SER A 24 34.33 22.57 51.77
CA SER A 24 34.62 21.32 51.07
C SER A 24 33.67 20.18 51.47
N GLU A 25 33.31 20.09 52.75
CA GLU A 25 32.40 19.05 53.26
C GLU A 25 30.93 19.27 52.84
N ARG A 26 30.46 20.52 52.71
CA ARG A 26 29.06 20.82 52.36
C ARG A 26 28.75 20.89 50.87
N GLU A 27 29.67 21.39 50.03
CA GLU A 27 29.41 21.60 48.59
C GLU A 27 29.97 20.47 47.69
N GLY A 28 30.63 19.46 48.27
CA GLY A 28 31.19 18.33 47.51
C GLY A 28 32.38 18.69 46.62
N VAL A 29 32.95 19.89 46.81
CA VAL A 29 34.11 20.41 46.11
C VAL A 29 35.35 20.12 46.94
N ARG A 30 36.30 19.35 46.40
CA ARG A 30 37.54 19.05 47.13
C ARG A 30 38.62 20.08 46.77
N LEU A 31 39.16 20.72 47.81
CA LEU A 31 40.22 21.72 47.71
C LEU A 31 41.53 21.11 48.18
N TYR A 32 42.58 21.24 47.39
CA TYR A 32 43.92 20.76 47.71
C TYR A 32 44.92 21.92 47.62
N PRO A 33 45.94 22.00 48.50
CA PRO A 33 47.04 22.95 48.29
C PRO A 33 47.74 22.60 46.96
N ALA A 34 48.07 23.61 46.16
CA ALA A 34 48.81 23.43 44.92
C ALA A 34 50.29 23.68 45.18
N GLU A 35 51.12 22.68 44.93
CA GLU A 35 52.57 22.78 45.07
C GLU A 35 53.21 22.89 43.69
N THR A 36 54.33 23.60 43.59
CA THR A 36 55.12 23.68 42.35
C THR A 36 55.68 22.32 41.89
N SER A 37 55.79 21.33 42.78
CA SER A 37 56.21 19.95 42.48
C SER A 37 55.10 19.00 42.03
N ASP A 38 53.84 19.46 41.92
CA ASP A 38 52.73 18.60 41.54
C ASP A 38 52.87 17.99 40.14
N LEU A 39 52.59 16.69 40.01
CA LEU A 39 52.53 16.00 38.72
C LEU A 39 51.15 16.20 38.11
N VAL A 40 51.10 16.99 37.03
CA VAL A 40 49.85 17.44 36.39
C VAL A 40 49.73 16.86 34.98
N GLU A 41 48.60 16.22 34.69
CA GLU A 41 48.25 15.79 33.33
C GLU A 41 47.41 16.87 32.64
N ALA A 42 47.86 17.35 31.48
CA ALA A 42 47.21 18.45 30.77
C ALA A 42 45.83 18.06 30.22
N LEU A 43 44.95 19.07 30.05
CA LEU A 43 43.67 18.87 29.38
C LEU A 43 43.87 18.48 27.90
N PRO A 44 43.09 17.52 27.36
CA PRO A 44 43.06 17.22 25.93
C PRO A 44 42.68 18.46 25.10
N GLU A 45 43.23 18.57 23.89
CA GLU A 45 42.88 19.63 22.93
C GLU A 45 41.50 19.40 22.27
N GLU A 46 40.46 19.16 23.06
CA GLU A 46 39.09 19.09 22.57
C GLU A 46 38.38 20.44 22.69
N ARG A 47 37.45 20.73 21.75
CA ARG A 47 36.68 21.98 21.74
C ARG A 47 35.99 22.29 23.08
N PHE A 48 35.48 21.26 23.75
CA PHE A 48 34.82 21.42 25.05
C PHE A 48 35.78 22.01 26.09
N PHE A 49 36.99 21.45 26.21
CA PHE A 49 37.99 21.91 27.18
C PHE A 49 38.57 23.28 26.84
N GLN A 50 38.68 23.62 25.55
CA GLN A 50 39.09 24.96 25.11
C GLN A 50 38.07 26.05 25.49
N ILE A 51 36.77 25.79 25.28
CA ILE A 51 35.72 26.75 25.66
C ILE A 51 35.65 26.88 27.18
N MET A 52 35.76 25.75 27.90
CA MET A 52 35.79 25.73 29.35
C MET A 52 36.99 26.52 29.90
N SER A 53 38.20 26.31 29.36
CA SER A 53 39.41 26.99 29.83
C SER A 53 39.37 28.49 29.60
N VAL A 54 38.92 28.95 28.42
CA VAL A 54 38.74 30.38 28.12
C VAL A 54 37.74 31.04 29.06
N THR A 55 36.61 30.36 29.33
CA THR A 55 35.59 30.88 30.25
C THR A 55 36.08 30.91 31.69
N ALA A 56 36.85 29.92 32.11
CA ALA A 56 37.38 29.85 33.46
C ALA A 56 38.55 30.84 33.66
N LEU A 57 39.42 31.04 32.66
CA LEU A 57 40.49 32.04 32.68
C LEU A 57 39.93 33.47 32.86
N SER A 58 38.80 33.80 32.25
CA SER A 58 38.17 35.12 32.40
C SER A 58 37.56 35.37 33.78
N GLN A 59 37.18 34.31 34.51
CA GLN A 59 36.58 34.43 35.85
C GLN A 59 37.57 34.21 37.01
N LEU A 60 38.57 33.34 36.83
CA LEU A 60 39.52 32.93 37.86
C LEU A 60 40.90 33.59 37.71
N GLY A 61 41.18 34.21 36.55
CA GLY A 61 42.39 34.99 36.29
C GLY A 61 43.43 34.25 35.42
N PRO A 62 44.46 34.97 34.92
CA PRO A 62 45.39 34.46 33.93
C PRO A 62 46.38 33.40 34.44
N ARG A 63 46.52 33.23 35.76
CA ARG A 63 47.40 32.22 36.39
C ARG A 63 46.70 30.87 36.65
N THR A 64 45.44 30.73 36.21
CA THR A 64 44.64 29.51 36.37
C THR A 64 45.26 28.38 35.54
N ARG A 65 45.72 27.32 36.21
CA ARG A 65 46.18 26.08 35.58
C ARG A 65 45.02 25.07 35.56
N PHE A 66 44.96 24.26 34.51
CA PHE A 66 43.96 23.19 34.39
C PHE A 66 44.64 21.85 34.23
N ALA A 67 44.03 20.82 34.82
CA ALA A 67 44.50 19.45 34.70
C ALA A 67 43.36 18.46 34.58
N LEU A 68 43.65 17.32 33.96
CA LEU A 68 42.79 16.14 33.96
C LEU A 68 43.13 15.16 35.09
N SER A 69 44.32 15.32 35.68
CA SER A 69 44.80 14.57 36.83
C SER A 69 45.85 15.38 37.55
N VAL A 70 45.81 15.39 38.88
CA VAL A 70 46.86 15.96 39.75
C VAL A 70 47.28 14.84 40.71
N ASN A 71 48.59 14.55 40.77
CA ASN A 71 49.17 13.53 41.63
C ASN A 71 48.46 12.15 41.54
N GLY A 72 48.02 11.78 40.34
CA GLY A 72 47.37 10.49 40.06
C GLY A 72 45.86 10.42 40.33
N GLN A 73 45.21 11.52 40.74
CA GLN A 73 43.75 11.57 40.92
C GLN A 73 43.03 12.13 39.70
N ALA A 74 42.30 11.26 38.99
CA ALA A 74 41.52 11.64 37.80
C ALA A 74 40.32 12.54 38.17
N GLY A 75 40.24 13.71 37.53
CA GLY A 75 39.20 14.71 37.75
C GLY A 75 39.41 15.93 36.86
N ILE A 76 38.42 16.80 36.73
CA ILE A 76 38.70 18.11 36.12
C ILE A 76 39.20 19.02 37.24
N TRP A 77 40.46 19.42 37.14
CA TRP A 77 41.13 20.25 38.14
C TRP A 77 41.33 21.66 37.60
N ALA A 78 41.08 22.66 38.43
CA ALA A 78 41.38 24.06 38.15
C ALA A 78 42.08 24.69 39.35
N SER A 79 43.21 25.35 39.14
CA SER A 79 43.92 26.07 40.21
C SER A 79 43.47 27.52 40.28
N PHE A 80 43.40 28.10 41.48
CA PHE A 80 43.17 29.53 41.65
C PHE A 80 44.03 30.09 42.79
N SER A 81 44.49 31.33 42.62
CA SER A 81 45.29 32.07 43.61
C SER A 81 44.41 33.05 44.39
N ILE A 82 44.56 33.11 45.71
CA ILE A 82 43.70 33.95 46.58
C ILE A 82 44.35 35.32 46.89
N ASP A 83 45.67 35.44 46.78
CA ASP A 83 46.34 36.73 46.93
C ASP A 83 46.13 37.57 45.67
N GLY A 84 45.25 38.56 45.81
CA GLY A 84 44.87 39.49 44.77
C GLY A 84 46.03 40.34 44.28
N GLU A 85 46.02 40.56 42.97
CA GLU A 85 46.46 41.77 42.30
C GLU A 85 46.60 42.96 43.27
N GLY A 86 47.84 43.35 43.57
CA GLY A 86 48.11 44.46 44.50
C GLY A 86 49.47 44.46 45.21
N LYS A 87 50.53 43.89 44.61
CA LYS A 87 51.91 44.21 45.01
C LYS A 87 52.68 44.74 43.81
N ASP A 88 52.72 46.06 43.74
CA ASP A 88 53.64 46.80 42.88
C ASP A 88 55.07 46.28 43.07
N GLU A 89 55.78 46.26 41.95
CA GLU A 89 57.19 45.94 41.79
C GLU A 89 58.07 46.81 42.71
N ALA A 90 58.35 46.36 43.94
CA ALA A 90 59.57 46.72 44.69
C ALA A 90 59.54 46.08 46.09
N SER A 91 60.03 44.84 46.20
CA SER A 91 60.80 44.41 47.38
C SER A 91 61.41 43.06 47.07
N ASN A 92 62.70 43.13 46.75
CA ASN A 92 63.59 41.99 46.64
C ASN A 92 63.93 41.55 48.06
N GLU A 93 63.39 40.43 48.54
CA GLU A 93 64.03 39.58 49.54
C GLU A 93 63.29 38.24 49.65
N ALA A 94 64.08 37.17 49.68
CA ALA A 94 63.65 35.80 49.54
C ALA A 94 62.70 35.34 50.66
N SER A 95 61.55 34.79 50.27
CA SER A 95 60.73 33.89 51.09
C SER A 95 59.91 33.02 50.13
N ALA A 96 60.52 31.92 49.69
CA ALA A 96 60.00 31.03 48.65
C ALA A 96 59.02 29.96 49.19
N ASP A 97 58.22 30.25 50.22
CA ASP A 97 57.45 29.19 50.89
C ASP A 97 56.05 29.61 51.39
N ASN A 98 55.37 30.49 50.67
CA ASN A 98 53.95 30.76 50.94
C ASN A 98 53.16 30.75 49.63
N GLU A 99 53.07 29.58 49.00
CA GLU A 99 52.19 29.33 47.85
C GLU A 99 50.73 29.24 48.34
N THR A 100 49.96 30.31 48.15
CA THR A 100 48.50 30.40 48.40
C THR A 100 47.68 29.99 47.18
N ASP A 101 48.19 29.03 46.40
CA ASP A 101 47.48 28.43 45.27
C ASP A 101 46.70 27.20 45.73
N PHE A 102 45.45 27.08 45.29
CA PHE A 102 44.58 25.95 45.62
C PHE A 102 44.02 25.30 44.37
N TRP A 103 44.03 23.96 44.36
CA TRP A 103 43.40 23.11 43.37
C TRP A 103 41.94 22.81 43.74
N VAL A 104 41.03 23.01 42.79
CA VAL A 104 39.62 22.61 42.87
C VAL A 104 39.39 21.40 42.00
N MET A 105 38.95 20.28 42.60
CA MET A 105 38.56 19.08 41.85
C MET A 105 37.06 19.05 41.59
N LEU A 106 36.66 18.97 40.32
CA LEU A 106 35.29 18.64 39.91
C LEU A 106 35.20 17.14 39.56
N PRO A 107 34.38 16.35 40.28
CA PRO A 107 34.21 14.93 39.99
C PRO A 107 33.50 14.75 38.64
N ARG A 108 34.12 13.99 37.73
CA ARG A 108 33.67 13.72 36.34
C ARG A 108 32.38 12.88 36.22
N GLN A 109 31.65 12.67 37.32
CA GLN A 109 30.73 11.54 37.49
C GLN A 109 29.28 11.72 36.98
N ARG A 110 28.99 12.71 36.12
CA ARG A 110 27.65 12.84 35.51
C ARG A 110 27.69 13.20 34.03
N ALA A 111 28.25 12.31 33.22
CA ALA A 111 28.01 12.35 31.77
C ALA A 111 28.21 10.99 31.08
N GLU A 112 27.93 9.86 31.74
CA GLU A 112 27.64 8.65 30.97
C GLU A 112 26.17 8.69 30.53
N TYR A 113 25.88 9.48 29.48
CA TYR A 113 24.63 9.31 28.72
C TYR A 113 24.71 7.96 27.98
N LYS A 114 24.52 6.87 28.71
CA LYS A 114 24.18 5.59 28.10
C LYS A 114 22.82 5.78 27.47
N ILE A 115 22.81 6.01 26.15
CA ILE A 115 21.56 6.01 25.37
C ILE A 115 20.84 4.72 25.77
N PRO A 116 19.67 4.84 26.40
CA PRO A 116 19.05 3.69 27.02
C PRO A 116 18.45 2.81 25.92
N TRP A 117 19.26 1.85 25.44
CA TRP A 117 18.97 0.95 24.32
C TRP A 117 17.59 0.28 24.42
N HIS A 118 17.11 0.08 25.65
CA HIS A 118 15.77 -0.41 25.92
C HIS A 118 14.66 0.45 25.30
N TRP A 119 14.74 1.79 25.29
CA TRP A 119 13.71 2.63 24.66
C TRP A 119 13.69 2.49 23.15
N LEU A 120 14.85 2.29 22.50
CA LEU A 120 14.91 2.02 21.07
C LEU A 120 14.30 0.65 20.75
N VAL A 121 14.57 -0.37 21.57
CA VAL A 121 13.96 -1.69 21.42
C VAL A 121 12.45 -1.63 21.62
N TRP A 122 11.96 -0.95 22.66
CA TRP A 122 10.52 -0.76 22.91
C TRP A 122 9.85 0.04 21.80
N GLY A 123 10.49 1.12 21.31
CA GLY A 123 10.00 1.91 20.19
C GLY A 123 9.92 1.10 18.90
N GLY A 124 10.97 0.33 18.60
CA GLY A 124 11.00 -0.57 17.44
C GLY A 124 9.95 -1.68 17.53
N ALA A 125 9.80 -2.31 18.70
CA ALA A 125 8.78 -3.34 18.93
C ALA A 125 7.36 -2.78 18.79
N SER A 126 7.11 -1.58 19.34
CA SER A 126 5.82 -0.89 19.20
C SER A 126 5.51 -0.56 17.74
N LEU A 127 6.48 -0.05 16.98
CA LEU A 127 6.31 0.24 15.55
C LEU A 127 6.06 -1.04 14.75
N ALA A 128 6.82 -2.11 15.00
CA ALA A 128 6.62 -3.39 14.32
C ALA A 128 5.23 -3.97 14.61
N LEU A 129 4.76 -3.89 15.85
CA LEU A 129 3.43 -4.32 16.24
C LEU A 129 2.34 -3.49 15.53
N ALA A 130 2.49 -2.17 15.48
CA ALA A 130 1.56 -1.29 14.79
C ALA A 130 1.48 -1.61 13.28
N LEU A 131 2.62 -1.85 12.63
CA LEU A 131 2.67 -2.24 11.22
C LEU A 131 2.03 -3.62 10.97
N LEU A 132 2.28 -4.58 11.86
CA LEU A 132 1.68 -5.91 11.77
C LEU A 132 0.16 -5.87 11.92
N VAL A 133 -0.35 -5.10 12.88
CA VAL A 133 -1.80 -4.90 13.06
C VAL A 133 -2.40 -4.19 11.84
N ALA A 134 -1.76 -3.12 11.35
CA ALA A 134 -2.21 -2.42 10.14
C ALA A 134 -2.26 -3.35 8.92
N TRP A 135 -1.21 -4.15 8.71
CA TRP A 135 -1.17 -5.13 7.62
C TRP A 135 -2.26 -6.20 7.75
N LEU A 136 -2.53 -6.67 8.97
CA LEU A 136 -3.57 -7.66 9.24
C LEU A 136 -4.98 -7.09 8.95
N ILE A 137 -5.24 -5.84 9.33
CA ILE A 137 -6.52 -5.16 9.03
C ILE A 137 -6.68 -4.97 7.52
N VAL A 138 -5.67 -4.41 6.84
CA VAL A 138 -5.71 -4.16 5.39
C VAL A 138 -5.90 -5.48 4.63
N SER A 139 -5.16 -6.53 4.98
CA SER A 139 -5.28 -7.83 4.31
C SER A 139 -6.64 -8.49 4.53
N ARG A 140 -7.26 -8.30 5.71
CA ARG A 140 -8.59 -8.84 6.05
C ARG A 140 -9.74 -8.08 5.39
N VAL A 141 -9.60 -6.77 5.17
CA VAL A 141 -10.68 -5.93 4.59
C VAL A 141 -10.53 -5.77 3.08
N THR A 142 -9.33 -5.48 2.57
CA THR A 142 -9.14 -5.17 1.15
C THR A 142 -9.24 -6.40 0.25
N ARG A 143 -8.84 -7.58 0.75
CA ARG A 143 -8.92 -8.83 -0.02
C ARG A 143 -10.37 -9.22 -0.39
N PRO A 144 -11.34 -9.29 0.54
CA PRO A 144 -12.73 -9.59 0.18
C PRO A 144 -13.38 -8.49 -0.67
N LEU A 145 -13.07 -7.20 -0.44
CA LEU A 145 -13.59 -6.11 -1.27
C LEU A 145 -13.13 -6.21 -2.74
N ARG A 146 -11.87 -6.57 -2.98
CA ARG A 146 -11.37 -6.82 -4.34
C ARG A 146 -12.06 -8.03 -4.99
N ALA A 147 -12.36 -9.07 -4.22
CA ALA A 147 -13.10 -10.23 -4.73
C ALA A 147 -14.52 -9.82 -5.14
N LEU A 148 -15.20 -9.04 -4.30
CA LEU A 148 -16.54 -8.52 -4.59
C LEU A 148 -16.55 -7.60 -5.82
N ALA A 149 -15.56 -6.71 -5.95
CA ALA A 149 -15.45 -5.83 -7.11
C ALA A 149 -15.25 -6.62 -8.43
N ARG A 150 -14.44 -7.69 -8.40
CA ARG A 150 -14.27 -8.58 -9.56
C ARG A 150 -15.55 -9.33 -9.89
N ALA A 151 -16.21 -9.92 -8.88
CA ALA A 151 -17.46 -10.65 -9.07
C ALA A 151 -18.56 -9.72 -9.61
N ALA A 152 -18.66 -8.48 -9.11
CA ALA A 152 -19.59 -7.48 -9.64
C ALA A 152 -19.28 -7.13 -11.11
N GLY A 153 -18.00 -7.04 -11.49
CA GLY A 153 -17.58 -6.87 -12.88
C GLY A 153 -17.95 -8.07 -13.75
N GLU A 154 -17.87 -9.29 -13.23
CA GLU A 154 -18.31 -10.49 -13.94
C GLU A 154 -19.84 -10.50 -14.16
N VAL A 155 -20.63 -10.20 -13.13
CA VAL A 155 -22.09 -10.05 -13.24
C VAL A 155 -22.46 -8.96 -14.26
N GLY A 156 -21.76 -7.82 -14.22
CA GLY A 156 -21.98 -6.73 -15.18
C GLY A 156 -21.70 -7.11 -16.64
N ASN A 157 -20.86 -8.12 -16.87
CA ASN A 157 -20.57 -8.69 -18.20
C ASN A 157 -21.48 -9.88 -18.55
N GLY A 158 -22.58 -10.09 -17.79
CA GLY A 158 -23.51 -11.21 -18.01
C GLY A 158 -22.94 -12.58 -17.63
N ARG A 159 -21.85 -12.62 -16.85
CA ARG A 159 -21.25 -13.87 -16.36
C ARG A 159 -21.77 -14.19 -14.95
N HIS A 160 -21.70 -15.47 -14.62
CA HIS A 160 -22.14 -15.98 -13.32
C HIS A 160 -20.90 -16.29 -12.47
N PRO A 161 -20.45 -15.37 -11.61
CA PRO A 161 -19.31 -15.63 -10.75
C PRO A 161 -19.65 -16.72 -9.71
N PRO A 162 -18.64 -17.44 -9.19
CA PRO A 162 -18.82 -18.29 -8.03
C PRO A 162 -19.21 -17.45 -6.80
N HIS A 163 -19.92 -18.07 -5.86
CA HIS A 163 -20.37 -17.39 -4.64
C HIS A 163 -19.18 -16.82 -3.86
N LEU A 164 -19.34 -15.58 -3.39
CA LEU A 164 -18.34 -14.95 -2.54
C LEU A 164 -18.33 -15.64 -1.15
N PRO A 165 -17.15 -15.86 -0.56
CA PRO A 165 -17.04 -16.43 0.77
C PRO A 165 -17.62 -15.48 1.81
N GLU A 166 -18.57 -15.96 2.60
CA GLU A 166 -19.26 -15.22 3.66
C GLU A 166 -18.45 -15.25 4.97
N ASN A 167 -17.19 -14.83 4.89
CA ASN A 167 -16.22 -14.92 5.97
C ASN A 167 -15.73 -13.53 6.37
N GLY A 168 -15.32 -13.33 7.62
CA GLY A 168 -14.72 -12.07 8.09
C GLY A 168 -15.63 -11.27 9.01
N ALA A 169 -15.53 -9.94 8.97
CA ALA A 169 -16.35 -9.04 9.78
C ALA A 169 -17.84 -9.17 9.43
N CYS A 170 -18.73 -8.96 10.40
CA CYS A 170 -20.18 -9.13 10.25
C CYS A 170 -20.74 -8.36 9.05
N GLU A 171 -20.27 -7.13 8.85
CA GLU A 171 -20.67 -6.23 7.77
C GLU A 171 -20.27 -6.78 6.39
N LEU A 172 -19.08 -7.40 6.30
CA LEU A 172 -18.61 -8.04 5.07
C LEU A 172 -19.38 -9.32 4.76
N GLN A 173 -19.74 -10.10 5.79
CA GLN A 173 -20.56 -11.29 5.63
C GLN A 173 -21.96 -10.93 5.12
N GLN A 174 -22.59 -9.91 5.71
CA GLN A 174 -23.90 -9.40 5.26
C GLN A 174 -23.84 -8.90 3.81
N LEU A 175 -22.81 -8.15 3.45
CA LEU A 175 -22.62 -7.66 2.08
C LEU A 175 -22.39 -8.81 1.08
N ALA A 176 -21.56 -9.79 1.44
CA ALA A 176 -21.33 -10.97 0.60
C ALA A 176 -22.62 -11.78 0.40
N SER A 177 -23.38 -12.01 1.47
CA SER A 177 -24.66 -12.74 1.40
C SER A 177 -25.70 -11.99 0.57
N ALA A 178 -25.81 -10.67 0.72
CA ALA A 178 -26.69 -9.83 -0.10
C ALA A 178 -26.29 -9.85 -1.58
N PHE A 179 -24.98 -9.80 -1.89
CA PHE A 179 -24.48 -9.91 -3.25
C PHE A 179 -24.75 -11.29 -3.86
N ASN A 180 -24.50 -12.36 -3.12
CA ASN A 180 -24.76 -13.74 -3.56
C ASN A 180 -26.24 -13.92 -3.89
N ARG A 181 -27.15 -13.43 -3.02
CA ARG A 181 -28.60 -13.47 -3.25
C ARG A 181 -29.01 -12.68 -4.50
N MET A 182 -28.49 -11.46 -4.66
CA MET A 182 -28.75 -10.64 -5.85
C MET A 182 -28.29 -11.36 -7.13
N SER A 183 -27.12 -12.01 -7.12
CA SER A 183 -26.62 -12.76 -8.28
C SER A 183 -27.48 -13.98 -8.59
N GLU A 184 -27.96 -14.69 -7.57
CA GLU A 184 -28.87 -15.83 -7.73
C GLU A 184 -30.25 -15.41 -8.25
N ASP A 185 -30.78 -14.30 -7.75
CA ASP A 185 -32.05 -13.74 -8.21
C ASP A 185 -31.96 -13.31 -9.68
N LEU A 186 -30.85 -12.69 -10.09
CA LEU A 186 -30.61 -12.33 -11.49
C LEU A 186 -30.56 -13.57 -12.40
N GLN A 187 -29.84 -14.61 -11.97
CA GLN A 187 -29.80 -15.91 -12.66
C GLN A 187 -31.17 -16.57 -12.76
N ARG A 188 -32.02 -16.41 -11.74
CA ARG A 188 -33.38 -16.93 -11.76
C ARG A 188 -34.23 -16.16 -12.76
N ILE A 189 -34.20 -14.83 -12.73
CA ILE A 189 -34.94 -13.97 -13.66
C ILE A 189 -34.56 -14.28 -15.11
N ASP A 190 -33.28 -14.47 -15.40
CA ASP A 190 -32.82 -14.80 -16.76
C ASP A 190 -33.31 -16.17 -17.22
N ARG A 191 -33.32 -17.18 -16.33
CA ARG A 191 -33.88 -18.51 -16.62
C ARG A 191 -35.39 -18.45 -16.84
N GLU A 192 -36.12 -17.75 -15.99
CA GLU A 192 -37.57 -17.57 -16.11
C GLU A 192 -37.93 -16.85 -17.42
N ARG A 193 -37.18 -15.80 -17.78
CA ARG A 193 -37.34 -15.14 -19.08
C ARG A 193 -37.14 -16.11 -20.24
N ALA A 194 -36.08 -16.90 -20.21
CA ALA A 194 -35.79 -17.88 -21.26
C ALA A 194 -36.88 -18.95 -21.40
N GLU A 195 -37.45 -19.41 -20.27
CA GLU A 195 -38.55 -20.37 -20.23
C GLU A 195 -39.86 -19.78 -20.78
N VAL A 196 -40.23 -18.58 -20.35
CA VAL A 196 -41.42 -17.86 -20.85
C VAL A 196 -41.33 -17.65 -22.36
N LEU A 197 -40.17 -17.22 -22.85
CA LEU A 197 -39.94 -17.05 -24.29
C LEU A 197 -40.06 -18.38 -25.05
N ALA A 198 -39.56 -19.48 -24.48
CA ALA A 198 -39.72 -20.80 -25.07
C ALA A 198 -41.19 -21.24 -25.14
N GLY A 199 -42.00 -20.96 -24.11
CA GLY A 199 -43.44 -21.22 -24.12
C GLY A 199 -44.16 -20.42 -25.20
N ILE A 200 -43.90 -19.11 -25.28
CA ILE A 200 -44.50 -18.24 -26.31
C ILE A 200 -44.15 -18.73 -27.72
N SER A 201 -42.92 -19.16 -27.96
CA SER A 201 -42.50 -19.73 -29.26
C SER A 201 -43.36 -20.90 -29.69
N HIS A 202 -43.57 -21.84 -28.77
CA HIS A 202 -44.35 -23.04 -29.02
C HIS A 202 -45.81 -22.68 -29.33
N ASP A 203 -46.36 -21.76 -28.55
CA ASP A 203 -47.75 -21.32 -28.67
C ASP A 203 -48.01 -20.48 -29.93
N LEU A 204 -46.99 -19.81 -30.49
CA LEU A 204 -47.08 -19.09 -31.76
C LEU A 204 -46.96 -20.01 -33.00
N ARG A 205 -46.21 -21.11 -32.92
CA ARG A 205 -46.10 -22.07 -34.03
C ARG A 205 -47.41 -22.76 -34.34
N THR A 206 -48.21 -23.05 -33.31
CA THR A 206 -49.50 -23.73 -33.46
C THR A 206 -50.51 -22.94 -34.34
N PRO A 207 -50.80 -21.65 -34.09
CA PRO A 207 -51.66 -20.85 -34.95
C PRO A 207 -51.04 -20.58 -36.32
N LEU A 208 -49.72 -20.45 -36.45
CA LEU A 208 -49.06 -20.31 -37.77
C LEU A 208 -49.23 -21.56 -38.63
N ALA A 209 -49.05 -22.75 -38.04
CA ALA A 209 -49.28 -24.01 -38.74
C ALA A 209 -50.75 -24.15 -39.18
N ARG A 210 -51.69 -23.68 -38.35
CA ARG A 210 -53.10 -23.63 -38.72
C ARG A 210 -53.39 -22.65 -39.86
N LEU A 211 -52.82 -21.44 -39.82
CA LEU A 211 -52.95 -20.46 -40.90
C LEU A 211 -52.40 -21.00 -42.23
N ARG A 212 -51.27 -21.71 -42.18
CA ARG A 212 -50.69 -22.37 -43.36
C ARG A 212 -51.65 -23.40 -43.95
N LEU A 213 -52.23 -24.25 -43.11
CA LEU A 213 -53.21 -25.25 -43.53
C LEU A 213 -54.48 -24.59 -44.11
N GLU A 214 -54.99 -23.53 -43.47
CA GLU A 214 -56.16 -22.78 -43.95
C GLU A 214 -55.88 -22.09 -45.29
N ALA A 215 -54.67 -21.56 -45.50
CA ALA A 215 -54.23 -20.99 -46.77
C ALA A 215 -54.16 -22.06 -47.87
N GLU A 216 -53.59 -23.24 -47.57
CA GLU A 216 -53.51 -24.36 -48.50
C GLU A 216 -54.89 -24.89 -48.93
N MET A 217 -55.87 -24.86 -48.02
CA MET A 217 -57.23 -25.36 -48.28
C MET A 217 -58.17 -24.33 -48.91
N SER A 218 -58.02 -23.05 -48.59
CA SER A 218 -59.03 -22.02 -48.91
C SER A 218 -58.66 -21.12 -50.11
N ILE A 219 -57.37 -20.98 -50.42
CA ILE A 219 -56.91 -20.12 -51.52
C ILE A 219 -56.78 -20.96 -52.78
N SER A 220 -57.65 -20.78 -53.75
CA SER A 220 -57.66 -21.53 -55.01
C SER A 220 -56.62 -21.05 -56.03
N ASP A 221 -56.25 -19.77 -56.01
CA ASP A 221 -55.16 -19.24 -56.83
C ASP A 221 -53.79 -19.65 -56.26
N SER A 222 -52.98 -20.31 -57.07
CA SER A 222 -51.65 -20.78 -56.65
C SER A 222 -50.73 -19.60 -56.33
N THR A 223 -50.80 -18.51 -57.09
CA THR A 223 -49.89 -17.38 -56.87
C THR A 223 -50.18 -16.65 -55.56
N ALA A 224 -51.45 -16.42 -55.23
CA ALA A 224 -51.85 -15.88 -53.94
C ALA A 224 -51.54 -16.84 -52.78
N ARG A 225 -51.68 -18.15 -52.97
CA ARG A 225 -51.36 -19.15 -51.94
C ARG A 225 -49.87 -19.15 -51.61
N ASP A 226 -49.02 -19.13 -52.63
CA ASP A 226 -47.57 -19.11 -52.47
C ASP A 226 -47.11 -17.82 -51.78
N ALA A 227 -47.72 -16.67 -52.12
CA ALA A 227 -47.45 -15.40 -51.43
C ALA A 227 -47.80 -15.44 -49.94
N VAL A 228 -48.99 -15.97 -49.57
CA VAL A 228 -49.39 -16.11 -48.16
C VAL A 228 -48.48 -17.08 -47.41
N ASN A 229 -48.10 -18.19 -48.03
CA ASN A 229 -47.16 -19.15 -47.43
C ASN A 229 -45.78 -18.52 -47.20
N ALA A 230 -45.30 -17.70 -48.12
CA ALA A 230 -44.05 -16.96 -47.97
C ALA A 230 -44.10 -15.96 -46.80
N ASP A 231 -45.21 -15.23 -46.62
CA ASP A 231 -45.41 -14.33 -45.48
C ASP A 231 -45.41 -15.10 -44.14
N ILE A 232 -46.04 -16.28 -44.08
CA ILE A 232 -46.04 -17.14 -42.89
C ILE A 232 -44.62 -17.63 -42.56
N GLU A 233 -43.84 -18.06 -43.57
CA GLU A 233 -42.44 -18.45 -43.39
C GLU A 233 -41.58 -17.28 -42.91
N GLN A 234 -41.83 -16.07 -43.41
CA GLN A 234 -41.17 -14.87 -42.92
C GLN A 234 -41.50 -14.59 -41.45
N MET A 235 -42.75 -14.75 -41.03
CA MET A 235 -43.15 -14.60 -39.63
C MET A 235 -42.47 -15.63 -38.72
N ASP A 236 -42.41 -16.91 -39.12
CA ASP A 236 -41.72 -17.95 -38.35
C ASP A 236 -40.22 -17.66 -38.21
N SER A 237 -39.58 -17.18 -39.28
CA SER A 237 -38.18 -16.75 -39.26
C SER A 237 -37.93 -15.57 -38.29
N ILE A 238 -38.76 -14.53 -38.33
CA ILE A 238 -38.66 -13.38 -37.41
C ILE A 238 -38.85 -13.82 -35.95
N ILE A 239 -39.83 -14.67 -35.69
CA ILE A 239 -40.09 -15.22 -34.35
C ILE A 239 -38.88 -16.02 -33.87
N ALA A 240 -38.35 -16.92 -34.71
CA ALA A 240 -37.17 -17.72 -34.39
C ALA A 240 -35.95 -16.85 -34.08
N GLN A 241 -35.72 -15.78 -34.86
CA GLN A 241 -34.62 -14.85 -34.64
C GLN A 241 -34.78 -14.06 -33.33
N PHE A 242 -35.98 -13.51 -33.07
CA PHE A 242 -36.28 -12.79 -31.84
C PHE A 242 -36.09 -13.67 -30.59
N LEU A 243 -36.58 -14.91 -30.64
CA LEU A 243 -36.41 -15.88 -29.56
C LEU A 243 -34.97 -16.33 -29.38
N GLY A 244 -34.23 -16.46 -30.49
CA GLY A 244 -32.80 -16.76 -30.47
C GLY A 244 -31.98 -15.66 -29.79
N TYR A 245 -32.37 -14.40 -30.00
CA TYR A 245 -31.80 -13.24 -29.30
C TYR A 245 -32.23 -13.22 -27.81
N ALA A 246 -33.52 -13.39 -27.55
CA ALA A 246 -34.11 -13.18 -26.22
C ALA A 246 -33.77 -14.30 -25.22
N ARG A 247 -33.44 -15.53 -25.67
CA ARG A 247 -32.86 -16.58 -24.80
C ARG A 247 -31.45 -16.24 -24.30
N GLY A 248 -30.80 -15.22 -24.87
CA GLY A 248 -29.45 -14.82 -24.51
C GLY A 248 -28.38 -15.84 -24.92
N GLU A 249 -27.14 -15.38 -25.00
CA GLU A 249 -25.94 -16.22 -25.17
C GLU A 249 -25.46 -16.85 -23.85
N GLY A 250 -26.26 -16.72 -22.79
CA GLY A 250 -25.93 -17.14 -21.44
C GLY A 250 -25.84 -18.66 -21.32
N GLY A 251 -24.63 -19.17 -21.09
CA GLY A 251 -24.40 -20.57 -20.74
C GLY A 251 -23.41 -21.30 -21.63
N GLU A 252 -22.96 -20.69 -22.73
CA GLU A 252 -21.80 -21.20 -23.45
C GLU A 252 -20.53 -20.72 -22.76
N ASN A 253 -19.61 -21.63 -22.45
CA ASN A 253 -18.28 -21.25 -22.00
C ASN A 253 -17.39 -21.01 -23.21
N PRO A 254 -16.48 -20.03 -23.16
CA PRO A 254 -15.60 -19.76 -24.27
C PRO A 254 -14.55 -20.87 -24.38
N VAL A 255 -14.38 -21.42 -25.58
CA VAL A 255 -13.52 -22.58 -25.89
C VAL A 255 -12.51 -22.18 -26.97
N LEU A 256 -11.27 -22.66 -26.84
CA LEU A 256 -10.26 -22.56 -27.89
C LEU A 256 -10.76 -23.29 -29.14
N THR A 257 -11.08 -22.53 -30.18
CA THR A 257 -11.72 -23.06 -31.39
C THR A 257 -10.96 -22.63 -32.62
N ASP A 258 -10.78 -23.56 -33.55
CA ASP A 258 -10.29 -23.29 -34.90
C ASP A 258 -11.42 -22.64 -35.73
N ILE A 259 -11.25 -21.35 -36.00
CA ILE A 259 -12.20 -20.52 -36.72
C ILE A 259 -12.28 -20.91 -38.20
N ASN A 260 -11.17 -21.28 -38.81
CA ASN A 260 -11.13 -21.66 -40.23
C ASN A 260 -11.94 -22.93 -40.47
N SER A 261 -11.80 -23.92 -39.57
CA SER A 261 -12.63 -25.12 -39.59
C SER A 261 -14.12 -24.82 -39.37
N MET A 262 -14.45 -23.80 -38.57
CA MET A 262 -15.85 -23.39 -38.34
C MET A 262 -16.46 -22.72 -39.58
N ILE A 263 -15.73 -21.80 -40.20
CA ILE A 263 -16.15 -21.11 -41.43
C ILE A 263 -16.30 -22.11 -42.58
N GLY A 264 -15.34 -23.05 -42.73
CA GLY A 264 -15.43 -24.11 -43.74
C GLY A 264 -16.71 -24.94 -43.61
N ARG A 265 -17.09 -25.33 -42.38
CA ARG A 265 -18.36 -26.06 -42.15
C ARG A 265 -19.60 -25.23 -42.46
N ALA A 266 -19.56 -23.92 -42.24
CA ALA A 266 -20.66 -23.03 -42.58
C ALA A 266 -20.80 -22.87 -44.11
N ALA A 267 -19.68 -22.68 -44.81
CA ALA A 267 -19.63 -22.60 -46.27
C ALA A 267 -20.16 -23.87 -46.95
N THR A 268 -19.70 -25.06 -46.52
CA THR A 268 -20.20 -26.34 -47.06
C THR A 268 -21.72 -26.50 -46.90
N ARG A 269 -22.32 -25.88 -45.88
CA ARG A 269 -23.78 -25.91 -45.68
C ARG A 269 -24.53 -25.08 -46.72
N LEU A 270 -23.94 -23.97 -47.16
CA LEU A 270 -24.50 -23.09 -48.19
C LEU A 270 -24.26 -23.63 -49.61
N GLU A 271 -23.10 -24.26 -49.84
CA GLU A 271 -22.84 -24.97 -51.10
C GLU A 271 -23.91 -26.05 -51.36
N ARG A 272 -24.39 -26.73 -50.31
CA ARG A 272 -25.51 -27.69 -50.39
C ARG A 272 -26.85 -27.05 -50.81
N LEU A 273 -26.97 -25.74 -50.70
CA LEU A 273 -28.12 -24.95 -51.17
C LEU A 273 -27.87 -24.37 -52.58
N ASN A 274 -26.89 -24.91 -53.32
CA ASN A 274 -26.44 -24.45 -54.64
C ASN A 274 -25.90 -23.01 -54.68
N LEU A 275 -25.32 -22.53 -53.57
CA LEU A 275 -24.65 -21.23 -53.52
C LEU A 275 -23.14 -21.36 -53.78
N ALA A 276 -22.60 -20.50 -54.64
CA ALA A 276 -21.17 -20.40 -54.87
C ALA A 276 -20.52 -19.56 -53.76
N VAL A 277 -19.71 -20.21 -52.92
CA VAL A 277 -18.97 -19.56 -51.82
C VAL A 277 -17.47 -19.59 -52.14
N GLY A 278 -16.83 -18.43 -52.16
CA GLY A 278 -15.38 -18.28 -52.24
C GLY A 278 -14.80 -18.19 -50.83
N LEU A 279 -13.85 -19.05 -50.47
CA LEU A 279 -13.17 -18.98 -49.18
C LEU A 279 -11.72 -18.53 -49.35
N LYS A 280 -11.40 -17.35 -48.82
CA LYS A 280 -10.02 -16.82 -48.73
C LYS A 280 -9.58 -16.74 -47.27
N LEU A 281 -9.20 -17.89 -46.72
CA LEU A 281 -8.83 -18.02 -45.30
C LEU A 281 -7.30 -17.94 -45.13
N GLU A 282 -6.83 -17.00 -44.30
CA GLU A 282 -5.45 -16.98 -43.82
C GLU A 282 -5.27 -17.95 -42.64
N HIS A 283 -4.03 -18.37 -42.36
CA HIS A 283 -3.76 -19.23 -41.22
C HIS A 283 -3.99 -18.48 -39.90
N MET A 284 -4.93 -18.97 -39.08
CA MET A 284 -5.27 -18.37 -37.79
C MET A 284 -5.13 -19.42 -36.68
N PRO A 285 -4.43 -19.12 -35.57
CA PRO A 285 -4.35 -20.02 -34.42
C PRO A 285 -5.72 -20.15 -33.73
N PRO A 286 -5.99 -21.24 -33.00
CA PRO A 286 -7.22 -21.37 -32.22
C PRO A 286 -7.38 -20.22 -31.23
N ILE A 287 -8.54 -19.56 -31.25
CA ILE A 287 -8.86 -18.45 -30.34
C ILE A 287 -10.03 -18.81 -29.43
N LEU A 288 -10.09 -18.15 -28.28
CA LEU A 288 -11.15 -18.37 -27.29
C LEU A 288 -12.44 -17.68 -27.76
N VAL A 289 -13.44 -18.46 -28.15
CA VAL A 289 -14.73 -17.98 -28.66
C VAL A 289 -15.89 -18.75 -28.06
N TYR A 290 -17.11 -18.25 -28.21
CA TYR A 290 -18.36 -18.94 -27.90
C TYR A 290 -18.85 -19.67 -29.17
N PRO A 291 -18.61 -20.99 -29.34
CA PRO A 291 -18.76 -21.64 -30.64
C PRO A 291 -20.17 -21.59 -31.24
N LYS A 292 -21.23 -21.77 -30.44
CA LYS A 292 -22.63 -21.73 -30.89
C LYS A 292 -23.09 -20.30 -31.19
N ALA A 293 -22.63 -19.32 -30.42
CA ALA A 293 -22.92 -17.91 -30.70
C ALA A 293 -22.25 -17.48 -32.02
N LEU A 294 -20.97 -17.81 -32.19
CA LEU A 294 -20.21 -17.48 -33.40
C LEU A 294 -20.76 -18.21 -34.63
N ALA A 295 -21.13 -19.49 -34.52
CA ALA A 295 -21.75 -20.23 -35.62
C ALA A 295 -23.08 -19.59 -36.06
N ARG A 296 -23.93 -19.16 -35.11
CA ARG A 296 -25.16 -18.44 -35.42
C ARG A 296 -24.90 -17.08 -36.07
N ALA A 297 -23.90 -16.34 -35.59
CA ALA A 297 -23.52 -15.06 -36.19
C ALA A 297 -23.05 -15.26 -37.64
N LEU A 298 -22.24 -16.28 -37.89
CA LEU A 298 -21.81 -16.67 -39.24
C LEU A 298 -23.00 -17.05 -40.13
N ASP A 299 -23.91 -17.90 -39.63
CA ASP A 299 -25.10 -18.32 -40.39
C ASP A 299 -25.98 -17.10 -40.75
N ASN A 300 -26.25 -16.19 -39.81
CA ASN A 300 -27.00 -14.95 -40.07
C ASN A 300 -26.30 -14.03 -41.09
N LEU A 301 -24.97 -13.91 -41.02
CA LEU A 301 -24.22 -13.07 -41.95
C LEU A 301 -24.25 -13.65 -43.37
N LEU A 302 -24.09 -14.96 -43.50
CA LEU A 302 -24.09 -15.64 -44.79
C LEU A 302 -25.48 -15.67 -45.41
N GLU A 303 -26.53 -15.85 -44.61
CA GLU A 303 -27.92 -15.79 -45.07
C GLU A 303 -28.28 -14.37 -45.56
N ASN A 304 -27.83 -13.33 -44.84
CA ASN A 304 -27.95 -11.95 -45.30
C ASN A 304 -27.15 -11.71 -46.59
N ALA A 305 -25.91 -12.19 -46.68
CA ALA A 305 -25.08 -12.04 -47.86
C ALA A 305 -25.77 -12.68 -49.08
N HIS A 306 -26.40 -13.84 -48.92
CA HIS A 306 -27.20 -14.46 -49.96
C HIS A 306 -28.41 -13.60 -50.36
N LYS A 307 -29.21 -13.16 -49.39
CA LYS A 307 -30.45 -12.40 -49.65
C LYS A 307 -30.22 -11.11 -50.43
N TYR A 308 -29.07 -10.47 -50.25
CA TYR A 308 -28.73 -9.20 -50.88
C TYR A 308 -27.73 -9.32 -52.04
N SER A 309 -27.31 -10.53 -52.40
CA SER A 309 -26.40 -10.75 -53.52
C SER A 309 -27.14 -10.82 -54.87
N PRO A 310 -26.56 -10.27 -55.96
CA PRO A 310 -27.08 -10.47 -57.30
C PRO A 310 -27.18 -11.97 -57.67
N PRO A 311 -28.11 -12.35 -58.57
CA PRO A 311 -28.10 -13.70 -59.14
C PRO A 311 -26.73 -13.96 -59.78
N ASP A 312 -26.12 -15.11 -59.46
CA ASP A 312 -24.77 -15.56 -59.87
C ASP A 312 -23.56 -14.88 -59.20
N ALA A 313 -23.77 -14.06 -58.17
CA ALA A 313 -22.66 -13.51 -57.40
C ALA A 313 -22.05 -14.58 -56.46
N VAL A 314 -20.72 -14.66 -56.47
CA VAL A 314 -19.95 -15.47 -55.51
C VAL A 314 -19.91 -14.72 -54.19
N ILE A 315 -20.28 -15.39 -53.09
CA ILE A 315 -20.13 -14.85 -51.74
C ILE A 315 -18.67 -15.11 -51.32
N ASP A 316 -17.85 -14.05 -51.27
CA ASP A 316 -16.41 -14.07 -50.99
C ASP A 316 -16.09 -13.68 -49.53
#